data_AF-A0A5N9I2W7-F1
#
_entry.id   AF-A0A5N9I2W7-F1
#
_cell.length_a   1.000
_cell.length_b   1.000
_cell.length_c   1.000
_cell.angle_alpha   90.00
_cell.angle_beta   90.00
_cell.angle_gamma   90.00
#
_symmetry.space_group_name_H-M   'P 1'
#
loop_
_entity.id
_entity.type
_entity.pdbx_description
1 polymer ?
#
loop_
_entity_poly.entity_id
_entity_poly.type
_entity_poly.pdbx_seq_one_letter_code
_entity_poly.pdbx_strand_id
1 'polypeptide(L)' 'MSDEKVVTPFEIGVLAAMQLLGKAVAMNPNLNIDEFRADADRLMAAMPKDPKWQGGDLGVHQAALDSLLRGIDKVQR' A
#
# COMPACT_ATOMS: atom_id res chain seq x y z
N MET A 1 -17.37 -1.66 19.54
CA MET A 1 -15.92 -1.39 19.44
C MET A 1 -15.56 -1.62 17.99
N SER A 2 -14.91 -0.67 17.32
CA SER A 2 -14.29 -0.95 16.02
C SER A 2 -13.17 -1.96 16.28
N ASP A 3 -13.26 -3.15 15.69
CA ASP A 3 -12.20 -4.15 15.83
C ASP A 3 -10.93 -3.60 15.19
N GLU A 4 -9.91 -3.36 16.02
CA GLU A 4 -8.57 -3.04 15.57
C GLU A 4 -7.76 -4.34 15.50
N LYS A 5 -7.08 -4.56 14.37
CA LYS A 5 -6.23 -5.72 14.17
C LYS A 5 -4.76 -5.34 14.35
N VAL A 6 -4.05 -6.15 15.13
CA VAL A 6 -2.59 -6.15 15.22
C VAL A 6 -2.02 -6.90 14.03
N VAL A 7 -1.10 -6.25 13.31
CA VAL A 7 -0.39 -6.86 12.18
C VAL A 7 0.82 -7.63 12.70
N THR A 8 0.96 -8.87 12.26
CA THR A 8 2.02 -9.80 12.66
C THR A 8 3.38 -9.40 12.07
N PRO A 9 4.50 -9.87 12.65
CA PRO A 9 5.83 -9.63 12.08
C PRO A 9 5.97 -10.09 10.62
N PHE A 10 5.30 -11.18 10.26
CA PHE A 10 5.28 -11.66 8.88
C PHE A 10 4.59 -10.65 7.95
N GLU A 11 3.39 -10.19 8.32
CA GLU A 11 2.65 -9.20 7.54
C GLU A 11 3.45 -7.88 7.44
N ILE A 12 4.13 -7.43 8.50
CA ILE A 12 5.06 -6.27 8.45
C ILE A 12 6.16 -6.50 7.41
N GLY A 13 6.75 -7.70 7.37
CA GLY A 13 7.76 -8.08 6.37
C GLY A 13 7.22 -8.00 4.93
N VAL A 14 5.97 -8.45 4.72
CA VAL A 14 5.29 -8.32 3.43
C VAL A 14 5.09 -6.85 3.05
N LEU A 15 4.62 -6.01 3.97
CA LEU A 15 4.43 -4.57 3.72
C LEU A 15 5.76 -3.88 3.35
N ALA A 16 6.85 -4.21 4.04
CA ALA A 16 8.18 -3.71 3.71
C ALA A 16 8.63 -4.16 2.30
N ALA A 17 8.38 -5.43 1.95
CA ALA A 17 8.67 -5.93 0.60
C ALA A 17 7.83 -5.20 -0.48
N MET A 18 6.54 -4.94 -0.21
CA MET A 18 5.68 -4.18 -1.11
C MET A 18 6.19 -2.76 -1.35
N GLN A 19 6.72 -2.10 -0.32
CA GLN A 19 7.31 -0.78 -0.46
C GLN A 19 8.56 -0.79 -1.35
N LEU A 20 9.42 -1.82 -1.24
CA LEU A 20 10.56 -1.99 -2.13
C LEU A 20 10.14 -2.25 -3.58
N LEU A 21 9.09 -3.07 -3.78
CA LEU A 21 8.54 -3.33 -5.11
C LEU A 21 7.96 -2.05 -5.73
N GLY A 22 7.22 -1.23 -4.96
CA GLY A 22 6.73 0.06 -5.41
C GLY A 22 7.86 0.96 -5.92
N LYS A 23 8.99 1.02 -5.20
CA LYS A 23 10.19 1.75 -5.65
C LYS A 23 10.73 1.21 -6.97
N ALA A 24 10.87 -0.11 -7.11
CA ALA A 24 11.37 -0.73 -8.33
C ALA A 24 10.45 -0.48 -9.54
N VAL A 25 9.14 -0.59 -9.34
CA VAL A 25 8.10 -0.28 -10.35
C VAL A 25 8.22 1.18 -10.79
N ALA A 26 8.38 2.10 -9.84
CA ALA A 26 8.55 3.53 -10.09
C ALA A 26 9.86 3.90 -10.81
N MET A 27 10.84 3.00 -10.88
CA MET A 27 12.06 3.20 -11.68
C MET A 27 11.88 2.82 -13.15
N ASN A 28 10.78 2.17 -13.55
CA ASN A 28 10.54 1.79 -14.94
C ASN A 28 10.12 3.02 -15.79
N PRO A 29 10.93 3.47 -16.76
CA PRO A 29 10.64 4.68 -17.54
C PRO A 29 9.43 4.53 -18.47
N ASN A 30 9.04 3.31 -18.82
CA ASN A 30 7.93 3.05 -19.74
C ASN A 30 6.58 2.92 -19.03
N LEU A 31 6.57 2.97 -17.69
CA LEU A 31 5.34 2.86 -16.92
C LEU A 31 4.71 4.24 -16.73
N ASN A 32 3.42 4.34 -17.05
CA ASN A 32 2.59 5.48 -16.69
C ASN A 32 2.23 5.40 -15.20
N ILE A 33 2.99 6.11 -14.37
CA ILE A 33 2.83 6.08 -12.92
C ILE A 33 1.50 6.65 -12.46
N ASP A 34 0.98 7.67 -13.15
CA ASP A 34 -0.26 8.33 -12.75
C ASP A 34 -1.48 7.45 -13.00
N GLU A 35 -1.51 6.75 -14.13
CA GLU A 35 -2.53 5.75 -14.43
C GLU A 35 -2.47 4.57 -13.46
N PHE A 36 -1.26 4.07 -13.18
CA PHE A 36 -1.06 3.00 -12.20
C PHE A 36 -1.55 3.39 -10.80
N ARG A 37 -1.27 4.63 -10.36
CA ARG A 37 -1.78 5.16 -9.08
C ARG A 37 -3.29 5.23 -9.07
N ALA A 38 -3.89 5.78 -10.13
CA ALA A 38 -5.34 5.89 -10.23
C ALA A 38 -6.04 4.52 -10.13
N ASP A 39 -5.47 3.49 -10.74
CA ASP A 39 -6.00 2.12 -10.64
C ASP A 39 -5.82 1.52 -9.24
N ALA A 40 -4.66 1.71 -8.63
CA ALA A 40 -4.43 1.28 -7.25
C ALA A 40 -5.39 1.97 -6.25
N ASP A 41 -5.65 3.26 -6.41
CA ASP A 41 -6.58 4.02 -5.58
C ASP A 41 -8.03 3.52 -5.73
N ARG A 42 -8.47 3.20 -6.96
CA ARG A 42 -9.79 2.59 -7.20
C ARG A 42 -9.92 1.23 -6.52
N LEU A 43 -8.89 0.39 -6.61
CA LEU A 43 -8.87 -0.91 -5.94
C LEU A 43 -8.91 -0.75 -4.42
N MET A 44 -8.12 0.17 -3.87
CA MET A 44 -8.08 0.45 -2.44
C MET A 44 -9.42 0.98 -1.92
N ALA A 45 -10.11 1.82 -2.71
CA ALA A 45 -11.44 2.34 -2.38
C ALA A 45 -12.53 1.25 -2.36
N ALA A 46 -12.36 0.18 -3.14
CA ALA A 46 -13.27 -0.97 -3.14
C ALA A 46 -13.01 -1.97 -2.00
N MET A 47 -11.88 -1.85 -1.27
CA MET A 47 -11.55 -2.75 -0.16
C MET A 47 -12.27 -2.37 1.13
N PRO A 48 -12.55 -3.35 2.01
CA PRO A 48 -13.10 -3.08 3.33
C PRO A 48 -12.18 -2.16 4.15
N LYS A 49 -12.80 -1.17 4.82
CA LYS A 49 -12.09 -0.22 5.69
C LYS A 49 -11.83 -0.77 7.10
N ASP A 50 -12.58 -1.80 7.47
CA ASP A 50 -12.46 -2.50 8.75
C ASP A 50 -12.03 -3.97 8.52
N PRO A 51 -11.31 -4.58 9.48
CA PRO A 51 -10.84 -3.97 10.71
C PRO A 51 -9.73 -2.94 10.45
N LYS A 52 -9.66 -1.93 11.32
CA LYS A 52 -8.61 -0.91 11.26
C LYS A 52 -7.27 -1.53 11.65
N TRP A 53 -6.20 -1.05 11.03
CA TRP A 53 -4.87 -1.40 11.49
C TRP A 53 -4.51 -0.54 12.71
N GLN A 54 -4.18 -1.18 13.83
CA GLN A 54 -3.64 -0.48 14.98
C GLN A 54 -2.34 0.25 14.63
N GLY A 55 -2.34 1.58 14.72
CA GLY A 55 -1.20 2.45 14.39
C GLY A 55 -1.13 2.91 12.93
N GLY A 56 -2.15 2.62 12.12
CA GLY A 56 -2.29 3.12 10.75
C GLY A 56 -3.62 3.84 10.53
N ASP A 57 -3.69 4.67 9.49
CA ASP A 57 -4.90 5.43 9.14
C ASP A 57 -5.94 4.59 8.36
N LEU A 58 -5.46 3.50 7.74
CA LEU A 58 -6.22 2.67 6.80
C LEU A 58 -6.66 1.32 7.39
N GLY A 59 -7.58 0.65 6.71
CA GLY A 59 -7.97 -0.73 7.02
C GLY A 59 -6.83 -1.70 6.72
N VAL A 60 -6.76 -2.82 7.43
CA VAL A 60 -5.69 -3.82 7.21
C VAL A 60 -5.67 -4.36 5.78
N HIS A 61 -6.83 -4.42 5.13
CA HIS A 61 -6.97 -4.88 3.75
C HIS A 61 -6.30 -3.93 2.74
N GLN A 62 -6.18 -2.66 3.09
CA GLN A 62 -5.62 -1.60 2.23
C GLN A 62 -4.10 -1.47 2.42
N ALA A 63 -3.54 -2.02 3.49
CA ALA A 63 -2.15 -1.78 3.90
C ALA A 63 -1.11 -2.15 2.85
N ALA A 64 -1.33 -3.24 2.09
CA ALA A 64 -0.38 -3.67 1.06
C ALA A 64 -0.33 -2.72 -0.14
N LEU A 65 -1.48 -2.24 -0.62
CA LEU A 65 -1.55 -1.26 -1.70
C LEU A 65 -1.01 0.11 -1.25
N ASP A 66 -1.36 0.54 -0.04
CA ASP A 66 -0.81 1.77 0.55
C ASP A 66 0.72 1.70 0.65
N SER A 67 1.27 0.57 1.13
CA SER A 67 2.73 0.38 1.22
C SER A 67 3.41 0.42 -0.14
N LEU A 68 2.80 -0.19 -1.17
CA LEU A 68 3.27 -0.13 -2.55
C LEU A 68 3.29 1.32 -3.05
N LEU A 69 2.19 2.06 -2.89
CA LEU A 69 2.07 3.47 -3.33
C LEU A 69 3.09 4.37 -2.64
N ARG A 70 3.26 4.21 -1.32
CA ARG A 70 4.33 4.89 -0.56
C ARG A 70 5.73 4.57 -1.09
N GLY A 71 5.94 3.36 -1.60
CA GLY A 71 7.18 2.97 -2.26
C GLY A 71 7.44 3.74 -3.55
N ILE A 72 6.40 3.94 -4.36
CA ILE A 72 6.45 4.74 -5.59
C ILE A 72 6.81 6.20 -5.27
N ASP A 73 6.23 6.78 -4.21
CA ASP A 73 6.50 8.16 -3.76
C ASP A 73 7.97 8.42 -3.36
N LYS A 74 8.76 7.38 -3.10
CA LYS A 74 10.18 7.51 -2.73
C LYS A 74 11.11 7.66 -3.93
N VAL A 75 10.60 7.59 -5.16
CA VAL A 75 11.40 7.85 -6.37
C VAL A 75 11.14 9.28 -6.84
N GLN A 76 12.17 10.12 -6.78
CA GLN A 76 12.18 11.40 -7.48
C GLN A 76 12.63 11.15 -8.92
N ARG A 77 11.80 11.55 -9.89
CA ARG A 77 12.14 11.59 -11.32
C ARG A 77 12.43 13.01 -11.74
#